data_AF-A0A4Y2N654-F1
#
_entry.id   AF-A0A4Y2N654-F1
#
_cell.length_a   1.000
_cell.length_b   1.000
_cell.length_c   1.000
_cell.angle_alpha   90.00
_cell.angle_beta   90.00
_cell.angle_gamma   90.00
#
_symmetry.space_group_name_H-M   'P 1'
#
loop_
_entity.id
_entity.type
_entity.pdbx_description
1 polymer ?
#
loop_
_entity_poly.entity_id
_entity_poly.type
_entity_poly.pdbx_seq_one_letter_code
_entity_poly.pdbx_strand_id
1 'polypeptide(L)'
;MKVLSSTSWGADKVSLVRIYRSLVRSKLDYGVPVYGSTAKSTLKMLDSVHHQGLRIATGAFRTTPIPSLHVISGEPSLELRHQTISLVLL
;
A
#
# COMPACT_ATOMS: atom_id res chain seq x y z
N MET A 1 2.83 0.62 -12.14
CA MET A 1 2.36 1.86 -11.48
C MET A 1 3.04 3.11 -12.02
N LYS A 2 4.38 3.18 -12.05
CA LYS A 2 5.10 4.38 -12.55
C LYS A 2 4.71 4.83 -13.98
N VAL A 3 4.50 3.87 -14.89
CA VAL A 3 4.10 4.14 -16.29
C VAL A 3 2.69 4.75 -16.39
N LEU A 4 1.79 4.38 -15.46
CA LEU A 4 0.42 4.89 -15.42
C LEU A 4 0.31 6.25 -14.71
N SER A 5 1.24 6.55 -13.79
CA SER A 5 1.29 7.83 -13.08
C SER A 5 2.00 8.94 -13.86
N SER A 6 2.75 8.61 -14.92
CA SER A 6 3.53 9.57 -15.72
C SER A 6 2.82 10.05 -16.98
N THR A 7 1.60 9.60 -17.25
CA THR A 7 0.84 10.11 -18.40
C THR A 7 0.38 11.53 -18.13
N SER A 8 0.78 12.46 -19.00
CA SER A 8 0.41 13.89 -19.04
C SER A 8 -1.12 14.17 -19.07
N TRP A 9 -1.95 13.12 -19.05
CA TRP A 9 -3.40 13.14 -19.25
C TRP A 9 -4.18 12.58 -18.04
N GLY A 10 -3.74 12.91 -16.82
CA GLY A 10 -4.62 12.87 -15.65
C GLY A 10 -5.28 11.52 -15.37
N ALA A 11 -4.49 10.47 -15.16
CA ALA A 11 -5.03 9.31 -14.47
C ALA A 11 -5.59 9.79 -13.13
N ASP A 12 -6.92 9.74 -12.99
CA ASP A 12 -7.60 10.25 -11.81
C ASP A 12 -7.05 9.52 -10.56
N LYS A 13 -6.80 10.28 -9.49
CA LYS A 13 -6.20 9.78 -8.24
C LYS A 13 -6.99 8.59 -7.70
N VAL A 14 -8.32 8.61 -7.82
CA VAL A 14 -9.19 7.51 -7.36
C VAL A 14 -8.98 6.27 -8.21
N SER A 15 -8.80 6.42 -9.52
CA SER A 15 -8.48 5.32 -10.44
C SER A 15 -7.13 4.68 -10.12
N LEU A 16 -6.09 5.48 -9.88
CA LEU A 16 -4.76 5.00 -9.48
C LEU A 16 -4.79 4.26 -8.13
N VAL A 17 -5.50 4.80 -7.14
CA VAL A 17 -5.70 4.13 -5.85
C VAL A 17 -6.50 2.83 -6.00
N ARG A 18 -7.48 2.77 -6.91
CA ARG A 18 -8.20 1.53 -7.25
C ARG A 18 -7.28 0.48 -7.84
N ILE A 19 -6.42 0.84 -8.79
CA ILE A 19 -5.44 -0.08 -9.39
C ILE A 19 -4.43 -0.54 -8.33
N TYR A 20 -4.06 0.33 -7.41
CA TYR A 20 -3.16 -0.02 -6.31
C TYR A 20 -3.78 -1.07 -5.40
N ARG A 21 -5.06 -0.86 -5.02
CA ARG A 21 -5.83 -1.82 -4.24
C ARG A 21 -6.00 -3.16 -4.97
N SER A 22 -6.23 -3.16 -6.27
CA SER A 22 -6.45 -4.40 -7.01
C SER A 22 -5.18 -5.21 -7.29
N LEU A 23 -4.03 -4.55 -7.49
CA LEU A 23 -2.78 -5.23 -7.87
C LEU A 23 -1.81 -5.42 -6.70
N VAL A 24 -1.55 -4.35 -5.94
CA VAL A 24 -0.52 -4.38 -4.89
C VAL A 24 -1.13 -4.91 -3.61
N ARG A 25 -2.25 -4.33 -3.17
CA ARG A 25 -2.90 -4.73 -1.92
C ARG A 25 -3.37 -6.17 -1.97
N SER A 26 -3.93 -6.65 -3.08
CA SER A 26 -4.34 -8.05 -3.24
C SER A 26 -3.18 -9.05 -3.07
N LYS A 27 -1.99 -8.73 -3.58
CA LYS A 27 -0.80 -9.57 -3.43
C LYS A 27 -0.25 -9.54 -1.99
N LEU A 28 -0.32 -8.39 -1.33
CA LEU A 28 0.05 -8.27 0.08
C LEU A 28 -0.91 -9.07 0.97
N ASP A 29 -2.22 -8.96 0.73
CA ASP A 29 -3.28 -9.67 1.45
C ASP A 29 -3.10 -11.20 1.32
N TYR A 30 -2.83 -11.68 0.12
CA TYR A 30 -2.57 -13.10 -0.14
C TYR A 30 -1.34 -13.64 0.63
N GLY A 31 -0.30 -12.81 0.80
CA GLY A 31 0.94 -13.21 1.47
C GLY A 31 0.88 -13.18 3.00
N VAL A 32 -0.20 -12.64 3.61
CA VAL A 32 -0.31 -12.46 5.07
C VAL A 32 -0.04 -13.72 5.89
N PRO A 33 -0.54 -14.92 5.53
CA PRO A 33 -0.26 -16.13 6.30
C PRO A 33 1.23 -16.47 6.40
N VAL A 34 2.02 -16.08 5.40
CA VAL A 34 3.48 -16.32 5.34
C VAL A 34 4.23 -15.23 6.10
N TYR A 35 3.70 -14.00 6.10
CA TYR A 35 4.36 -12.85 6.74
C TYR A 35 4.40 -12.91 8.26
N GLY A 36 3.50 -13.67 8.89
CA GLY A 36 3.44 -13.83 10.35
C GLY A 36 4.73 -14.38 10.98
N SER A 37 5.52 -15.16 10.24
CA SER A 37 6.78 -15.75 10.71
C SER A 37 8.03 -15.09 10.12
N THR A 38 7.89 -13.97 9.41
CA THR A 38 9.00 -13.35 8.67
C THR A 38 9.82 -12.39 9.54
N ALA A 39 11.11 -12.27 9.24
CA ALA A 39 12.01 -11.31 9.91
C ALA A 39 11.51 -9.85 9.80
N LYS A 40 11.77 -9.07 10.86
CA LYS A 40 11.41 -7.64 10.95
C LYS A 40 12.00 -6.80 9.81
N SER A 41 13.16 -7.18 9.27
CA SER A 41 13.79 -6.53 8.11
C SER A 41 12.94 -6.65 6.85
N THR A 42 12.41 -7.83 6.58
CA THR A 42 11.53 -8.07 5.43
C THR A 42 10.20 -7.36 5.58
N LEU A 43 9.63 -7.30 6.80
CA LEU A 43 8.42 -6.53 7.08
C LEU A 43 8.63 -5.03 6.79
N LYS A 44 9.77 -4.45 7.20
CA LYS A 44 10.14 -3.06 6.87
C LYS A 44 10.28 -2.84 5.36
N MET A 45 10.81 -3.82 4.63
CA MET A 45 10.92 -3.73 3.17
C MET A 45 9.52 -3.71 2.53
N LEU A 46 8.60 -4.55 3.02
CA LEU A 46 7.22 -4.61 2.54
C LEU A 46 6.47 -3.29 2.79
N ASP A 47 6.66 -2.73 3.97
CA ASP A 47 6.13 -1.43 4.38
C ASP A 47 6.65 -0.28 3.48
N SER A 48 7.94 -0.30 3.15
CA SER A 48 8.53 0.66 2.19
C SER A 48 7.88 0.58 0.80
N VAL A 49 7.65 -0.64 0.28
CA VAL A 49 6.95 -0.85 -0.99
C VAL A 49 5.50 -0.37 -0.93
N HIS A 50 4.81 -0.65 0.18
CA HIS A 50 3.45 -0.18 0.43
C HIS A 50 3.37 1.36 0.39
N HIS A 51 4.22 2.04 1.16
CA HIS A 51 4.29 3.50 1.21
C HIS A 51 4.68 4.13 -0.13
N GLN A 52 5.62 3.52 -0.84
CA GLN A 52 6.02 4.01 -2.16
C GLN A 52 4.87 3.88 -3.17
N GLY A 53 4.15 2.76 -3.16
CA GLY A 53 2.98 2.54 -4.01
C GLY A 53 1.87 3.55 -3.73
N LEU A 54 1.60 3.84 -2.45
CA LEU A 54 0.64 4.87 -2.06
C LEU A 54 1.05 6.25 -2.56
N ARG A 55 2.31 6.66 -2.40
CA ARG A 55 2.77 7.96 -2.90
C ARG A 55 2.59 8.11 -4.41
N ILE A 56 2.86 7.05 -5.17
CA ILE A 56 2.65 7.03 -6.62
C ILE A 56 1.15 7.12 -6.94
N ALA A 57 0.32 6.37 -6.24
CA ALA A 57 -1.13 6.34 -6.48
C ALA A 57 -1.82 7.65 -6.09
N THR A 58 -1.38 8.29 -5.00
CA THR A 58 -1.95 9.54 -4.49
C THR A 58 -1.30 10.79 -5.08
N GLY A 59 -0.19 10.66 -5.80
CA GLY A 59 0.64 11.79 -6.24
C GLY A 59 1.27 12.58 -5.10
N ALA A 60 1.44 11.96 -3.92
CA ALA A 60 1.97 12.65 -2.74
C ALA A 60 3.48 12.86 -2.85
N PHE A 61 3.99 13.94 -2.25
CA PHE A 61 5.42 14.22 -2.20
C PHE A 61 6.20 13.08 -1.54
N ARG A 62 7.47 12.93 -1.92
CA ARG A 62 8.37 11.94 -1.29
C ARG A 62 8.60 12.23 0.20
N THR A 63 8.45 13.49 0.60
CA THR A 63 8.62 13.99 1.98
C THR A 63 7.32 13.94 2.80
N THR A 64 6.17 13.60 2.21
CA THR A 64 4.91 13.51 2.96
C THR A 64 5.06 12.52 4.12
N PRO A 65 4.68 12.90 5.36
CA PRO A 65 4.75 12.00 6.50
C PRO A 65 3.78 10.82 6.33
N ILE A 66 4.18 9.64 6.81
CA ILE A 66 3.42 8.39 6.73
C ILE A 66 1.97 8.53 7.27
N PRO A 67 1.71 9.11 8.45
CA PRO A 67 0.35 9.26 8.95
C PRO A 67 -0.55 10.08 8.00
N SER A 68 -0.03 11.17 7.43
CA SER A 68 -0.78 11.95 6.45
C SER A 68 -1.00 11.17 5.15
N LEU A 69 -0.05 10.33 4.73
CA LEU A 69 -0.21 9.48 3.55
C LEU A 69 -1.36 8.48 3.71
N HIS A 70 -1.53 7.89 4.90
CA HIS A 70 -2.65 7.00 5.21
C HIS A 70 -4.00 7.73 5.14
N VAL A 71 -4.08 8.94 5.69
CA VAL A 71 -5.30 9.76 5.62
C VAL A 71 -5.64 10.13 4.16
N ILE A 72 -4.64 10.52 3.37
CA ILE A 72 -4.82 10.95 1.97
C ILE A 72 -5.22 9.78 1.05
N SER A 73 -4.74 8.57 1.33
CA SER A 73 -5.03 7.36 0.57
C SER A 73 -6.30 6.64 1.04
N GLY A 74 -6.73 6.87 2.29
CA GLY A 74 -7.80 6.14 2.94
C GLY A 74 -7.44 4.67 3.19
N GLU A 75 -6.14 4.36 3.32
CA GLU A 75 -5.64 3.01 3.56
C GLU A 75 -5.03 2.90 4.98
N PRO A 76 -5.34 1.84 5.75
CA PRO A 76 -4.74 1.62 7.06
C PRO A 76 -3.27 1.19 6.94
N SER A 77 -2.53 1.20 8.06
CA SER A 77 -1.18 0.64 8.09
C SER A 77 -1.20 -0.86 7.78
N LEU A 78 -0.08 -1.35 7.25
CA LEU A 78 0.07 -2.74 6.85
C LEU A 78 -0.01 -3.69 8.06
N GLU A 79 0.46 -3.24 9.23
CA GLU A 79 0.34 -3.97 10.50
C GLU A 79 -1.12 -4.14 10.95
N LEU A 80 -1.90 -3.05 10.97
CA LEU A 80 -3.33 -3.12 11.34
C LEU A 80 -4.10 -4.01 10.37
N ARG A 81 -3.71 -3.96 9.08
CA ARG A 81 -4.29 -4.80 8.05
C ARG A 81 -3.98 -6.28 8.29
N HIS A 82 -2.72 -6.62 8.60
CA HIS A 82 -2.32 -7.98 8.95
C HIS A 82 -3.12 -8.51 10.14
N GLN A 83 -3.24 -7.73 11.21
CA GLN A 83 -4.06 -8.11 12.37
C GLN A 83 -5.52 -8.37 11.98
N THR A 84 -6.11 -7.48 11.17
CA THR A 84 -7.49 -7.63 10.70
C THR A 84 -7.67 -8.92 9.88
N ILE A 85 -6.75 -9.22 8.96
CA ILE A 85 -6.84 -10.41 8.09
C ILE A 85 -6.61 -11.69 8.91
N SER A 86 -5.65 -11.68 9.82
CA SER A 86 -5.41 -12.80 10.73
C SER A 86 -6.62 -13.09 11.63
N LEU A 87 -7.34 -12.05 12.07
CA LEU A 87 -8.58 -12.20 12.85
C LEU A 87 -9.75 -12.74 12.01
N VAL A 88 -9.80 -12.43 10.72
CA VAL A 88 -10.86 -12.93 9.81
C VAL A 88 -10.62 -14.38 9.37
N LEU A 89 -9.36 -14.83 9.37
CA LEU A 89 -8.98 -16.20 9.01
C LEU A 89 -9.07 -17.21 10.17
N LEU A 90 -9.28 -16.74 11.40
CA LEU A 90 -9.55 -17.57 12.60
C LEU A 90 -11.06 -17.67 12.85
#